data_AF-A0AAP1RFU2-F1
#
_entry.id   AF-A0AAP1RFU2-F1
#
_cell.length_a   1.000
_cell.length_b   1.000
_cell.length_c   1.000
_cell.angle_alpha   90.00
_cell.angle_beta   90.00
_cell.angle_gamma   90.00
#
_symmetry.space_group_name_H-M   'P 1'
#
loop_
_entity.id
_entity.type
_entity.pdbx_description
1 polymer ?
#
loop_
_entity_poly.entity_id
_entity_poly.type
_entity_poly.pdbx_seq_one_letter_code
_entity_poly.pdbx_strand_id
1 'polypeptide(L)'
;MNEHEKHMSEAVKAALKGMSNNEGGPFGCIVVKDGVVIGSGNNKVTSTNDPTAHAEVTAIRDACKNLGSFQLDGCIIYTSCEPCPMCLGAIYWARPDKVYYGCDQQDAANIGFDDAFIYKEIALPYEKRSISFEQIGQKIALEPFEKWTEKQDKVEY
;
A
#
# COMPACT_ATOMS: atom_id res chain seq x y z
N MET A 1 -4.13 -21.24 16.89
CA MET A 1 -3.60 -20.11 16.12
C MET A 1 -2.45 -19.47 16.86
N ASN A 2 -1.32 -19.30 16.19
CA ASN A 2 -0.24 -18.44 16.66
C ASN A 2 -0.68 -16.95 16.61
N GLU A 3 0.14 -16.05 17.15
CA GLU A 3 -0.16 -14.61 17.21
C GLU A 3 -0.34 -13.98 15.82
N HIS A 4 0.55 -14.31 14.87
CA HIS A 4 0.47 -13.80 13.51
C HIS A 4 -0.80 -14.26 12.78
N GLU A 5 -1.26 -15.49 13.00
CA GLU A 5 -2.54 -15.98 12.45
C GLU A 5 -3.75 -15.24 13.03
N LYS A 6 -3.69 -14.82 14.31
CA LYS A 6 -4.75 -13.98 14.90
C LYS A 6 -4.80 -12.60 14.24
N HIS A 7 -3.65 -11.96 14.05
CA HIS A 7 -3.57 -10.68 13.34
C HIS A 7 -3.97 -10.80 11.86
N MET A 8 -3.59 -11.89 11.19
CA MET A 8 -4.07 -12.17 9.84
C MET A 8 -5.60 -12.34 9.81
N SER A 9 -6.18 -13.01 10.81
CA SER A 9 -7.65 -13.10 10.95
C SER A 9 -8.30 -11.73 11.12
N GLU A 10 -7.64 -10.78 11.80
CA GLU A 10 -8.13 -9.41 11.92
C GLU A 10 -8.09 -8.63 10.59
N ALA A 11 -7.02 -8.79 9.81
CA ALA A 11 -6.96 -8.25 8.45
C ALA A 11 -8.09 -8.81 7.57
N VAL A 12 -8.36 -10.12 7.63
CA VAL A 12 -9.47 -10.76 6.92
C VAL A 12 -10.83 -10.25 7.41
N LYS A 13 -11.02 -10.03 8.71
CA LYS A 13 -12.25 -9.42 9.25
C LYS A 13 -12.48 -8.01 8.70
N ALA A 14 -11.42 -7.21 8.54
CA ALA A 14 -11.52 -5.89 7.92
C ALA A 14 -11.99 -5.99 6.46
N ALA A 15 -11.43 -6.93 5.69
CA ALA A 15 -11.86 -7.20 4.30
C ALA A 15 -13.35 -7.57 4.23
N LEU A 16 -13.77 -8.55 5.05
CA LEU A 16 -15.16 -9.03 5.10
C LEU A 16 -16.14 -7.92 5.49
N LYS A 17 -15.77 -7.09 6.47
CA LYS A 17 -16.57 -5.93 6.89
C LYS A 17 -16.73 -4.92 5.75
N GLY A 18 -15.62 -4.57 5.08
CA GLY A 18 -15.65 -3.64 3.94
C GLY A 18 -16.57 -4.12 2.83
N MET A 19 -16.46 -5.39 2.44
CA MET A 19 -17.35 -5.99 1.44
C MET A 19 -18.82 -5.99 1.88
N SER A 20 -19.10 -6.39 3.13
CA SER A 20 -20.47 -6.45 3.65
C SER A 20 -21.14 -5.07 3.67
N ASN A 21 -20.34 -4.02 3.81
CA ASN A 21 -20.79 -2.63 3.79
C ASN A 21 -20.80 -1.99 2.38
N ASN A 22 -20.47 -2.74 1.31
CA ASN A 22 -20.28 -2.24 -0.05
C ASN A 22 -19.21 -1.13 -0.14
N GLU A 23 -18.17 -1.18 0.70
CA GLU A 23 -17.11 -0.19 0.70
C GLU A 23 -16.07 -0.44 -0.41
N GLY A 24 -15.84 -1.70 -0.80
CA GLY A 24 -14.89 -2.03 -1.86
C GLY A 24 -14.60 -3.52 -1.99
N GLY A 25 -13.45 -3.84 -2.60
CA GLY A 25 -13.02 -5.21 -2.90
C GLY A 25 -12.65 -6.07 -1.68
N PRO A 26 -12.29 -7.35 -1.90
CA PRO A 26 -12.07 -8.37 -0.86
C PRO A 26 -10.71 -8.25 -0.14
N PHE A 27 -10.27 -7.03 0.16
CA PHE A 27 -8.94 -6.79 0.73
C PHE A 27 -9.02 -6.05 2.06
N GLY A 28 -8.20 -6.48 3.01
CA GLY A 28 -8.12 -5.93 4.36
C GLY A 28 -6.68 -5.96 4.86
N CYS A 29 -6.33 -4.98 5.69
CA CYS A 29 -4.98 -4.79 6.20
C CYS A 29 -5.03 -4.17 7.59
N ILE A 30 -4.10 -4.57 8.45
CA ILE A 30 -3.86 -3.92 9.74
C ILE A 30 -2.37 -3.61 9.90
N VAL A 31 -2.07 -2.60 10.71
CA VAL A 31 -0.72 -2.25 11.14
C VAL A 31 -0.64 -2.45 12.65
N VAL A 32 0.36 -3.21 13.10
CA VAL A 32 0.55 -3.58 14.50
C VAL A 32 1.87 -3.00 15.01
N LYS A 33 1.86 -2.42 16.21
CA LYS A 33 3.06 -1.98 16.93
C LYS A 33 2.96 -2.47 18.36
N ASP A 34 4.00 -3.15 18.85
CA ASP A 34 4.05 -3.70 20.23
C ASP A 34 2.83 -4.60 20.57
N GLY A 35 2.37 -5.40 19.61
CA GLY A 35 1.20 -6.28 19.74
C GLY A 35 -0.16 -5.58 19.67
N VAL A 36 -0.19 -4.25 19.49
CA VAL A 36 -1.41 -3.46 19.41
C VAL A 36 -1.68 -3.03 17.97
N VAL A 37 -2.92 -3.18 17.51
CA VAL A 37 -3.36 -2.64 16.22
C VAL A 37 -3.43 -1.12 16.31
N ILE A 38 -2.55 -0.45 15.56
CA ILE A 38 -2.46 1.01 15.50
C ILE A 38 -3.09 1.60 14.22
N GLY A 39 -3.40 0.77 13.24
CA GLY A 39 -4.12 1.18 12.03
C GLY A 39 -4.84 0.02 11.37
N SER A 40 -5.97 0.30 10.74
CA SER A 40 -6.78 -0.69 10.03
C SER A 40 -7.33 -0.12 8.73
N GLY A 41 -7.40 -0.96 7.70
CA GLY A 41 -7.93 -0.58 6.39
C GLY A 41 -8.60 -1.74 5.69
N ASN A 42 -9.62 -1.41 4.88
CA ASN A 42 -10.17 -2.27 3.85
C ASN A 42 -10.09 -1.53 2.51
N ASN A 43 -10.21 -2.24 1.40
CA ASN A 43 -10.32 -1.60 0.10
C ASN A 43 -11.58 -0.71 0.06
N LYS A 44 -11.40 0.52 -0.41
CA LYS A 44 -12.42 1.57 -0.50
C LYS A 44 -12.48 2.27 -1.86
N VAL A 45 -11.90 1.64 -2.88
CA VAL A 45 -11.69 2.27 -4.20
C VAL A 45 -12.98 2.86 -4.78
N THR A 46 -14.04 2.05 -4.82
CA THR A 46 -15.30 2.43 -5.44
C THR A 46 -16.17 3.32 -4.54
N SER A 47 -16.18 3.10 -3.22
CA SER A 47 -17.00 3.90 -2.31
C SER A 47 -16.46 5.30 -2.06
N THR A 48 -15.14 5.51 -2.20
CA THR A 48 -14.50 6.81 -1.98
C THR A 48 -14.06 7.51 -3.27
N ASN A 49 -14.25 6.86 -4.43
CA ASN A 49 -13.74 7.35 -5.73
C ASN A 49 -12.23 7.64 -5.70
N ASP A 50 -11.46 6.85 -4.95
CA ASP A 50 -10.01 6.95 -4.83
C ASP A 50 -9.37 5.63 -5.28
N PRO A 51 -8.78 5.55 -6.50
CA PRO A 51 -8.12 4.33 -6.97
C PRO A 51 -6.90 3.93 -6.11
N THR A 52 -6.40 4.83 -5.25
CA THR A 52 -5.31 4.53 -4.31
C THR A 52 -5.80 3.97 -2.97
N ALA A 53 -7.11 3.95 -2.71
CA ALA A 53 -7.70 3.49 -1.45
C ALA A 53 -7.73 1.95 -1.34
N HIS A 54 -6.58 1.33 -1.56
CA HIS A 54 -6.33 -0.07 -1.25
C HIS A 54 -6.25 -0.29 0.26
N ALA A 55 -6.38 -1.54 0.70
CA ALA A 55 -6.44 -1.84 2.14
C ALA A 55 -5.15 -1.44 2.86
N GLU A 56 -3.99 -1.72 2.25
CA GLU A 56 -2.66 -1.43 2.78
C GLU A 56 -2.42 0.07 2.83
N VAL A 57 -2.74 0.81 1.76
CA VAL A 57 -2.63 2.28 1.73
C VAL A 57 -3.53 2.91 2.79
N THR A 58 -4.75 2.41 2.94
CA THR A 58 -5.70 2.91 3.95
C THR A 58 -5.20 2.64 5.37
N ALA A 59 -4.69 1.43 5.63
CA ALA A 59 -4.16 1.05 6.94
C ALA A 59 -2.88 1.83 7.28
N ILE A 60 -1.98 2.06 6.31
CA ILE A 60 -0.79 2.89 6.48
C ILE A 60 -1.17 4.34 6.81
N ARG A 61 -2.12 4.93 6.05
CA ARG A 61 -2.60 6.30 6.30
C ARG A 61 -3.20 6.43 7.71
N ASP A 62 -4.00 5.45 8.14
CA ASP A 62 -4.62 5.41 9.47
C ASP A 62 -3.56 5.28 10.59
N ALA A 63 -2.61 4.35 10.44
CA ALA A 63 -1.52 4.14 11.39
C ALA A 63 -0.63 5.39 11.54
N CYS A 64 -0.19 5.98 10.42
CA CYS A 64 0.60 7.20 10.40
C CYS A 64 -0.12 8.36 11.13
N LYS A 65 -1.43 8.51 10.89
CA LYS A 65 -2.26 9.51 11.58
C LYS A 65 -2.30 9.25 13.10
N ASN A 66 -2.49 8.00 13.51
CA ASN A 66 -2.58 7.63 14.93
C ASN A 66 -1.24 7.79 15.67
N LEU A 67 -0.12 7.58 14.98
CA LEU A 67 1.23 7.79 15.52
C LEU A 67 1.70 9.24 15.44
N GLY A 68 1.05 10.09 14.65
CA GLY A 68 1.57 11.43 14.33
C GLY A 68 2.91 11.38 13.60
N SER A 69 3.13 10.34 12.77
CA SER A 69 4.38 10.06 12.07
C SER A 69 4.11 9.77 10.59
N PHE A 70 5.09 9.99 9.73
CA PHE A 70 5.08 9.53 8.33
C PHE A 70 5.86 8.22 8.13
N GLN A 71 6.38 7.64 9.22
CA GLN A 71 7.11 6.37 9.26
C GLN A 71 6.45 5.40 10.24
N LEU A 72 6.57 4.12 9.92
CA LEU A 72 6.04 2.99 10.67
C LEU A 72 7.16 2.17 11.33
N ASP A 73 8.22 2.81 11.81
CA ASP A 73 9.32 2.14 12.51
C ASP A 73 8.81 1.28 13.68
N GLY A 74 9.29 0.04 13.77
CA GLY A 74 8.86 -0.92 14.78
C GLY A 74 7.46 -1.51 14.53
N CYS A 75 6.83 -1.21 13.39
CA CYS A 75 5.52 -1.75 13.05
C CYS A 75 5.63 -2.98 12.14
N ILE A 76 4.61 -3.83 12.21
CA ILE A 76 4.40 -4.97 11.33
C ILE A 76 3.06 -4.78 10.60
N ILE A 77 3.08 -4.98 9.29
CA ILE A 77 1.87 -4.96 8.46
C ILE A 77 1.37 -6.39 8.27
N TYR A 78 0.05 -6.60 8.42
CA TYR A 78 -0.63 -7.83 8.05
C TYR A 78 -1.68 -7.50 7.00
N THR A 79 -1.55 -8.08 5.81
CA THR A 79 -2.47 -7.84 4.69
C THR A 79 -3.11 -9.16 4.24
N SER A 80 -4.40 -9.14 3.90
CA SER A 80 -5.14 -10.34 3.51
C SER A 80 -4.68 -10.92 2.17
N CYS A 81 -4.03 -10.11 1.34
CA CYS A 81 -3.44 -10.50 0.06
C CYS A 81 -2.06 -9.85 -0.09
N GLU A 82 -1.18 -10.50 -0.83
CA GLU A 82 0.14 -9.98 -1.18
C GLU A 82 0.01 -8.58 -1.81
N PRO A 83 0.84 -7.60 -1.39
CA PRO A 83 0.71 -6.23 -1.89
C PRO A 83 0.91 -6.09 -3.40
N CYS A 84 -0.04 -5.43 -4.07
CA CYS A 84 0.13 -4.98 -5.45
C CYS A 84 1.29 -3.97 -5.55
N PRO A 85 1.79 -3.64 -6.76
CA PRO A 85 2.96 -2.77 -6.89
C PRO A 85 2.82 -1.38 -6.26
N MET A 86 1.61 -0.80 -6.26
CA MET A 86 1.34 0.46 -5.58
C MET A 86 1.48 0.31 -4.06
N CYS A 87 0.85 -0.72 -3.48
CA CYS A 87 0.90 -0.99 -2.04
C CYS A 87 2.31 -1.37 -1.60
N LEU A 88 3.04 -2.16 -2.40
CA LEU A 88 4.46 -2.45 -2.21
C LEU A 88 5.24 -1.13 -2.11
N GLY A 89 5.08 -0.22 -3.07
CA GLY A 89 5.72 1.10 -3.03
C GLY A 89 5.36 1.87 -1.75
N ALA A 90 4.08 1.92 -1.37
CA ALA A 90 3.63 2.60 -0.15
C ALA A 90 4.28 2.00 1.11
N ILE A 91 4.42 0.67 1.17
CA ILE A 91 5.10 -0.03 2.27
C ILE A 91 6.57 0.39 2.35
N TYR A 92 7.29 0.42 1.22
CA TYR A 92 8.69 0.84 1.20
C TYR A 92 8.88 2.31 1.62
N TRP A 93 7.94 3.20 1.27
CA TRP A 93 7.96 4.60 1.74
C TRP A 93 7.62 4.73 3.24
N ALA A 94 6.75 3.86 3.77
CA ALA A 94 6.34 3.89 5.17
C ALA A 94 7.34 3.19 6.12
N ARG A 95 8.23 2.34 5.60
CA ARG A 95 9.31 1.64 6.34
C ARG A 95 8.89 0.85 7.59
N PRO A 96 7.85 -0.01 7.53
CA PRO A 96 7.62 -0.97 8.61
C PRO A 96 8.74 -2.03 8.64
N ASP A 97 8.90 -2.70 9.78
CA ASP A 97 9.95 -3.72 9.96
C ASP A 97 9.65 -5.00 9.17
N LYS A 98 8.37 -5.32 8.95
CA LYS A 98 7.94 -6.56 8.31
C LYS A 98 6.53 -6.48 7.73
N VAL A 99 6.28 -7.30 6.72
CA VAL A 99 4.95 -7.59 6.16
C VAL A 99 4.67 -9.09 6.25
N TYR A 100 3.48 -9.46 6.73
CA TYR A 100 2.89 -10.78 6.57
C TYR A 100 1.69 -10.66 5.62
N TYR A 101 1.56 -11.61 4.70
CA TYR A 101 0.44 -11.66 3.76
C TYR A 101 -0.27 -13.02 3.78
N GLY A 102 -1.56 -13.03 3.46
CA GLY A 102 -2.41 -14.22 3.43
C GLY A 102 -2.44 -14.88 2.06
N CYS A 103 -3.30 -14.40 1.17
CA CYS A 103 -3.39 -14.79 -0.24
C CYS A 103 -2.23 -14.22 -1.07
N ASP A 104 -1.98 -14.80 -2.24
CA ASP A 104 -0.97 -14.32 -3.18
C ASP A 104 -1.56 -13.55 -4.38
N GLN A 105 -0.69 -12.99 -5.23
CA GLN A 105 -1.11 -12.27 -6.44
C GLN A 105 -1.91 -13.15 -7.43
N GLN A 106 -1.70 -14.46 -7.43
CA GLN A 106 -2.41 -15.38 -8.32
C GLN A 106 -3.85 -15.59 -7.82
N ASP A 107 -4.06 -15.66 -6.51
CA ASP A 107 -5.39 -15.68 -5.90
C ASP A 107 -6.20 -14.43 -6.30
N ALA A 108 -5.59 -13.24 -6.24
CA ALA A 108 -6.22 -11.99 -6.67
C ALA A 108 -6.51 -11.99 -8.19
N ALA A 109 -5.56 -12.45 -9.01
CA ALA A 109 -5.74 -12.55 -10.45
C ALA A 109 -6.87 -13.52 -10.85
N ASN A 110 -7.03 -14.63 -10.12
CA ASN A 110 -8.06 -15.64 -10.37
C ASN A 110 -9.49 -15.08 -10.23
N ILE A 111 -9.67 -13.99 -9.50
CA ILE A 111 -10.95 -13.30 -9.32
C ILE A 111 -11.03 -11.97 -10.09
N GLY A 112 -10.07 -11.72 -10.99
CA GLY A 112 -10.12 -10.61 -11.95
C GLY A 112 -9.46 -9.30 -11.51
N PHE A 113 -8.57 -9.32 -10.51
CA PHE A 113 -7.75 -8.15 -10.18
C PHE A 113 -6.43 -8.14 -10.96
N ASP A 114 -5.93 -6.94 -11.25
CA ASP A 114 -4.80 -6.69 -12.15
C ASP A 114 -3.43 -6.74 -11.47
N ASP A 115 -3.33 -7.17 -10.21
CA ASP A 115 -2.10 -7.15 -9.40
C ASP A 115 -0.89 -7.74 -10.18
N ALA A 116 -1.06 -8.97 -10.68
CA ALA A 116 -0.04 -9.68 -11.45
C ALA A 116 0.24 -9.04 -12.83
N PHE A 117 -0.74 -8.35 -13.42
CA PHE A 117 -0.57 -7.61 -14.67
C PHE A 117 0.32 -6.37 -14.45
N ILE A 118 0.06 -5.58 -13.39
CA ILE A 118 0.83 -4.37 -13.10
C ILE A 118 2.29 -4.69 -12.78
N TYR A 119 2.57 -5.81 -12.08
CA TYR A 119 3.96 -6.26 -11.88
C TYR A 119 4.69 -6.53 -13.20
N LYS A 120 4.02 -7.10 -14.20
CA LYS A 120 4.61 -7.34 -15.52
C LYS A 120 4.89 -6.02 -16.25
N GLU A 121 3.99 -5.05 -16.17
CA GLU A 121 4.14 -3.73 -16.80
C GLU A 121 5.39 -2.98 -16.30
N ILE A 122 5.76 -3.13 -15.02
CA ILE A 122 6.95 -2.48 -14.45
C ILE A 122 8.23 -2.92 -15.16
N ALA A 123 8.36 -4.22 -15.45
CA ALA A 123 9.55 -4.81 -16.06
C ALA A 123 9.67 -4.52 -17.57
N LEU A 124 8.61 -4.03 -18.22
CA LEU A 124 8.63 -3.72 -19.64
C LEU A 124 9.42 -2.42 -19.91
N PRO A 125 10.13 -2.34 -21.05
CA PRO A 125 10.57 -1.07 -21.62
C PRO A 125 9.40 -0.08 -21.71
N TYR A 126 9.66 1.22 -21.50
CA TYR A 126 8.60 2.24 -21.41
C TYR A 126 7.69 2.27 -22.64
N GLU A 127 8.26 2.09 -23.82
CA GLU A 127 7.56 2.06 -25.11
C GLU A 127 6.70 0.81 -25.33
N LYS A 128 6.81 -0.20 -24.47
CA LYS A 128 6.04 -1.45 -24.53
C LYS A 128 4.97 -1.55 -23.45
N ARG A 129 4.90 -0.58 -22.53
CA ARG A 129 3.85 -0.54 -21.52
C ARG A 129 2.51 -0.25 -22.17
N SER A 130 1.47 -0.86 -21.62
CA SER A 130 0.08 -0.67 -22.01
C SER A 130 -0.38 0.77 -21.78
N ILE A 131 0.18 1.44 -20.77
CA ILE A 131 0.09 2.89 -20.57
C ILE A 131 1.42 3.50 -21.01
N SER A 132 1.41 4.43 -21.95
CA SER A 132 2.64 5.08 -22.46
C SER A 132 3.28 5.97 -21.39
N PHE A 133 4.59 5.80 -21.18
CA PHE A 133 5.41 6.69 -20.36
C PHE A 133 6.45 7.36 -21.26
N GLU A 134 6.35 8.68 -21.41
CA GLU A 134 7.27 9.48 -22.24
C GLU A 134 8.02 10.50 -21.38
N GLN A 135 9.36 10.51 -21.48
CA GLN A 135 10.19 11.48 -20.77
C GLN A 135 10.28 12.79 -21.56
N ILE A 136 9.84 13.90 -20.96
CA ILE A 136 9.94 15.24 -21.54
C ILE A 136 10.48 16.24 -20.53
N GLY A 137 11.14 17.31 -21.02
CA GLY A 137 11.44 18.48 -20.19
C GLY A 137 12.42 18.27 -19.02
N GLN A 138 13.31 17.28 -19.07
CA GLN A 138 14.20 16.93 -17.95
C GLN A 138 14.94 18.12 -17.33
N LYS A 139 15.50 19.02 -18.15
CA LYS A 139 16.22 20.22 -17.67
C LYS A 139 15.33 21.16 -16.86
N ILE A 140 14.04 21.25 -17.19
CA ILE A 140 13.05 22.04 -16.44
C ILE A 140 12.69 21.30 -15.15
N ALA A 141 12.47 19.98 -15.25
CA ALA A 141 12.07 19.15 -14.13
C ALA A 141 13.16 18.97 -13.05
N LEU A 142 14.42 19.33 -13.31
CA LEU A 142 15.50 19.30 -12.33
C LEU A 142 15.39 20.40 -11.26
N GLU A 143 14.69 21.51 -11.54
CA GLU A 143 14.64 22.67 -10.65
C GLU A 143 14.17 22.33 -9.21
N PRO A 144 13.11 21.52 -8.98
CA PRO A 144 12.75 21.12 -7.62
C PRO A 144 13.81 20.27 -6.90
N PHE A 145 14.58 19.45 -7.64
CA PHE A 145 15.63 18.60 -7.05
C PHE A 145 16.84 19.44 -6.59
N GLU A 146 17.22 20.44 -7.40
CA GLU A 146 18.26 21.41 -7.05
C GLU A 146 17.85 22.21 -5.81
N LYS A 147 16.63 22.77 -5.82
CA LYS A 147 16.06 23.49 -4.66
C LYS A 147 15.96 22.62 -3.40
N TRP A 148 15.58 21.35 -3.53
CA TRP A 148 15.56 20.42 -2.41
C TRP A 148 16.96 20.15 -1.85
N THR A 149 17.97 20.05 -2.71
CA THR A 149 19.37 19.86 -2.31
C THR A 149 19.85 21.03 -1.46
N GLU A 150 19.52 22.26 -1.85
CA GLU A 150 19.91 23.49 -1.15
C GLU A 150 19.08 23.79 0.10
N LYS A 151 17.86 23.26 0.20
CA LYS A 151 16.97 23.48 1.36
C LYS A 151 17.61 22.95 2.64
N GLN A 152 17.81 23.82 3.64
CA GLN A 152 18.47 23.48 4.91
C GLN A 152 17.51 22.86 5.94
N ASP A 153 16.25 23.25 5.90
CA ASP A 153 15.17 22.82 6.79
C ASP A 153 14.30 21.72 6.15
N LYS A 154 14.87 20.94 5.22
CA LYS A 154 14.16 19.81 4.62
C LYS A 154 14.02 18.67 5.64
N VAL A 155 12.89 17.98 5.57
CA VAL A 155 12.67 16.72 6.26
C VAL A 155 12.85 15.61 5.23
N GLU A 156 13.85 14.75 5.44
CA GLU A 156 14.06 13.58 4.59
C GLU A 156 12.98 12.53 4.87
N TYR A 157 12.61 11.80 3.82
CA TYR A 157 11.55 10.80 3.86
C TYR A 157 11.79 9.70 2.84
#